data_AF-A0A920H7W8-F1
#
_entry.id   AF-A0A920H7W8-F1
#
_cell.length_a   1.000
_cell.length_b   1.000
_cell.length_c   1.000
_cell.angle_alpha   90.00
_cell.angle_beta   90.00
_cell.angle_gamma   90.00
#
_symmetry.space_group_name_H-M   'P 1'
#
loop_
_entity.id
_entity.type
_entity.pdbx_description
1 polymer ?
#
loop_
_entity_poly.entity_id
_entity_poly.type
_entity_poly.pdbx_seq_one_letter_code
_entity_poly.pdbx_strand_id
1 'polypeptide(L)' 'MDFDSRDKKQKERVKSISDSFKLYRCHTIMNCTDACPKGLNPAKKIAKIKKLIVNTA' A
#
# COMPACT_ATOMS: atom_id res chain seq x y z
N MET A 1 2.14 -12.89 -5.69
CA MET A 1 3.47 -12.59 -5.14
C MET A 1 3.81 -11.14 -5.47
N ASP A 2 3.62 -10.22 -4.53
CA ASP A 2 3.93 -8.79 -4.71
C ASP A 2 4.68 -8.19 -3.49
N PHE A 3 4.98 -9.04 -2.51
CA PHE A 3 5.70 -8.71 -1.28
C PHE A 3 6.96 -9.58 -1.24
N ASP A 4 8.05 -9.03 -0.70
CA ASP A 4 9.32 -9.73 -0.60
C ASP A 4 9.20 -10.87 0.42
N SER A 5 9.31 -12.12 -0.04
CA SER A 5 9.21 -13.31 0.82
C SER A 5 10.34 -13.43 1.84
N ARG A 6 11.42 -12.67 1.68
CA ARG A 6 12.56 -12.64 2.59
C ARG A 6 12.34 -11.66 3.75
N ASP A 7 11.36 -10.76 3.66
CA ASP A 7 11.12 -9.74 4.69
C ASP A 7 10.46 -10.35 5.94
N LYS A 8 11.21 -10.36 7.04
CA LYS A 8 10.72 -10.82 8.35
C LYS A 8 10.02 -9.71 9.16
N LYS A 9 10.04 -8.46 8.69
CA LYS A 9 9.53 -7.28 9.42
C LYS A 9 8.30 -6.65 8.77
N GLN A 10 7.57 -7.40 7.93
CA GLN A 10 6.41 -6.88 7.21
C GLN A 10 5.35 -6.28 8.15
N LYS A 11 5.06 -6.92 9.29
CA LYS A 11 4.08 -6.42 10.27
C LYS A 11 4.47 -5.05 10.84
N GLU A 12 5.75 -4.86 11.18
CA GLU A 12 6.27 -3.59 11.70
C GLU A 12 6.16 -2.47 10.65
N ARG A 13 6.49 -2.78 9.39
CA ARG A 13 6.38 -1.83 8.27
C ARG A 13 4.95 -1.40 8.00
N VAL A 14 4.01 -2.36 8.05
CA VAL A 14 2.59 -2.07 7.86
C VAL A 14 2.04 -1.22 9.01
N LYS A 15 2.42 -1.54 10.25
CA LYS A 15 2.03 -0.77 11.44
C LYS A 15 2.56 0.67 11.38
N SER A 16 3.78 0.90 10.89
CA SER A 16 4.37 2.24 10.83
C SER A 16 3.69 3.20 9.86
N ILE A 17 2.93 2.68 8.89
CA ILE A 17 2.18 3.46 7.88
C ILE A 17 0.66 3.45 8.10
N SER A 18 0.14 2.60 9.00
CA SER A 18 -1.28 2.50 9.32
C SER A 18 -1.75 3.65 10.21
N ASP A 19 -1.69 4.86 9.66
CA ASP A 19 -2.08 6.11 10.31
C ASP A 19 -2.92 6.99 9.37
N SER A 20 -3.80 7.81 9.97
CA SER A 20 -4.75 8.69 9.29
C SER A 20 -4.09 9.64 8.28
N PHE A 21 -2.90 10.17 8.58
CA PHE A 21 -2.18 11.09 7.70
C PHE A 21 -1.23 10.38 6.72
N LYS A 22 -0.95 9.10 6.94
CA LYS A 22 -0.08 8.29 6.09
C LYS A 22 -0.92 7.52 5.06
N LEU A 23 -1.14 6.22 5.28
CA LEU A 23 -1.80 5.35 4.33
C LEU A 23 -3.25 5.77 4.01
N TYR A 24 -3.98 6.28 5.00
CA TYR A 24 -5.41 6.53 4.86
C TYR A 24 -5.76 7.83 4.13
N ARG A 25 -4.79 8.72 3.84
CA ARG A 25 -4.99 9.89 2.96
C ARG A 25 -5.18 9.55 1.48
N CYS A 26 -4.91 8.32 1.08
CA CYS A 26 -5.20 7.90 -0.28
C CYS A 26 -6.72 7.71 -0.44
N HIS A 27 -7.37 8.61 -1.18
CA HIS A 27 -8.82 8.57 -1.48
C HIS A 27 -9.13 7.97 -2.85
N THR A 28 -8.24 7.13 -3.40
CA THR A 28 -8.48 6.41 -4.66
C THR A 28 -8.76 7.36 -5.85
N ILE A 29 -8.07 8.50 -5.90
CA ILE A 29 -8.18 9.50 -7.00
C ILE A 29 -7.53 8.98 -8.30
N MET A 30 -6.66 7.97 -8.22
CA MET A 30 -6.01 7.28 -9.35
C MET A 30 -4.99 8.06 -10.17
N ASN A 31 -4.84 9.38 -9.98
CA ASN A 31 -3.82 10.18 -10.69
C ASN A 31 -2.39 9.62 -10.65
N CYS A 32 -2.01 8.91 -9.58
CA CYS A 32 -0.69 8.30 -9.47
C CYS A 32 -0.45 7.13 -10.43
N THR A 33 -1.52 6.42 -10.82
CA THR A 33 -1.45 5.36 -11.83
C THR A 33 -1.37 5.96 -13.23
N ASP A 34 -2.20 6.97 -13.51
CA ASP A 34 -2.25 7.60 -14.84
C ASP A 34 -0.96 8.36 -15.15
N ALA A 35 -0.38 9.03 -14.15
CA ALA A 35 0.85 9.79 -14.31
C ALA A 35 2.12 8.92 -14.35
N CYS A 36 2.04 7.61 -14.11
CA CYS A 36 3.24 6.78 -13.96
C CYS A 36 3.91 6.51 -15.33
N PRO A 37 5.11 7.07 -15.60
CA PRO A 37 5.78 6.89 -16.89
C PRO A 37 6.30 5.45 -17.11
N LYS A 38 6.27 4.63 -16.04
CA LYS A 38 6.69 3.22 -16.06
C LYS A 38 5.53 2.25 -16.21
N GLY A 39 4.29 2.74 -16.37
CA GLY A 39 3.10 1.89 -16.46
C GLY A 39 2.83 1.08 -15.19
N LEU A 40 3.35 1.49 -14.05
CA LEU A 40 3.06 0.85 -12.76
C LEU A 40 1.69 1.30 -12.28
N ASN A 41 1.11 0.54 -11.36
CA ASN A 41 -0.16 0.88 -10.73
C ASN A 41 0.00 1.07 -9.21
N PRO A 42 0.49 2.24 -8.75
CA PRO A 42 0.66 2.53 -7.33
C PRO A 42 -0.65 2.44 -6.56
N ALA A 43 -1.77 2.92 -7.13
CA ALA A 43 -3.07 2.89 -6.46
C ALA A 43 -3.50 1.46 -6.12
N LYS A 44 -3.30 0.50 -7.03
CA LYS A 44 -3.57 -0.93 -6.80
C LYS A 44 -2.69 -1.50 -5.68
N LYS A 45 -1.42 -1.07 -5.57
CA LYS A 45 -0.52 -1.50 -4.48
C LYS A 45 -0.97 -0.92 -3.14
N ILE A 46 -1.33 0.36 -3.08
CA ILE A 46 -1.88 1.00 -1.88
C ILE A 46 -3.15 0.28 -1.41
N ALA A 47 -4.06 -0.05 -2.33
CA ALA A 47 -5.27 -0.82 -2.00
C ALA A 47 -4.96 -2.21 -1.42
N LYS A 48 -3.93 -2.92 -1.94
CA LYS A 48 -3.47 -4.20 -1.37
C LYS A 48 -2.96 -4.03 0.07
N ILE A 49 -2.22 -2.96 0.36
CA ILE A 49 -1.73 -2.67 1.73
C ILE A 49 -2.90 -2.40 2.67
N LYS A 50 -3.90 -1.61 2.25
CA LYS A 50 -5.12 -1.38 3.05
C LYS A 50 -5.86 -2.69 3.36
N LYS A 51 -6.03 -3.57 2.37
CA LYS A 51 -6.63 -4.91 2.57
C LYS A 51 -5.84 -5.78 3.53
N LEU A 52 -4.51 -5.74 3.46
CA LEU A 52 -3.66 -6.47 4.39
C LEU A 52 -3.92 -6.04 5.82
N ILE A 53 -4.01 -4.73 6.09
CA ILE A 53 -4.26 -4.23 7.45
C ILE A 53 -5.59 -4.76 8.01
N VAL A 54 -6.66 -4.67 7.21
CA VAL A 54 -7.99 -5.16 7.61
C VAL A 54 -7.97 -6.67 7.88
N ASN A 55 -7.25 -7.44 7.06
CA ASN A 55 -7.17 -8.90 7.22
C ASN A 55 -6.20 -9.35 8.34
N THR A 56 -5.43 -8.43 8.92
CA THR A 56 -4.51 -8.70 10.05
C THR A 56 -4.99 -8.11 11.37
N ALA A 57 -6.16 -7.46 11.37
CA ALA A 57 -6.82 -6.93 12.56
C ALA A 57 -7.60 -8.04 13.29
#